data_AF-A0A1E1WDF1-F1
#
_entry.id   AF-A0A1E1WDF1-F1
#
_cell.length_a   1.000
_cell.length_b   1.000
_cell.length_c   1.000
_cell.angle_alpha   90.00
_cell.angle_beta   90.00
_cell.angle_gamma   90.00
#
_symmetry.space_group_name_H-M   'P 1'
#
loop_
_entity.id
_entity.type
_entity.pdbx_description
1 polymer ?
#
loop_
_entity_poly.entity_id
_entity_poly.type
_entity_poly.pdbx_seq_one_letter_code
_entity_poly.pdbx_strand_id
1 'polypeptide(L)'
;MARGCCERALPALLAHVNLLLAVYSGAALATGARLKWDPSAYIVAREAVPAEYRAAAVLLPAAAAALLLLAHAALAALFTSPSTRRWLLLLYAAGMAVLLAGEVAGALWLRARLA
;
A
#
# COMPACT_ATOMS: atom_id res chain seq x y z
N MET A 1 -27.94 22.51 -0.96
CA MET A 1 -27.74 21.40 -1.92
C MET A 1 -26.30 20.84 -1.93
N ALA A 2 -25.24 21.65 -1.83
CA ALA A 2 -23.85 21.17 -1.89
C ALA A 2 -23.44 20.13 -0.83
N ARG A 3 -23.92 20.24 0.43
CA ARG A 3 -23.59 19.28 1.50
C ARG A 3 -24.00 17.84 1.18
N GLY A 4 -25.19 17.64 0.60
CA GLY A 4 -25.69 16.31 0.25
C GLY A 4 -24.96 15.63 -0.91
N CYS A 5 -24.38 16.41 -1.83
CA CYS A 5 -23.50 15.88 -2.89
C CYS A 5 -22.14 15.46 -2.33
N CYS A 6 -21.52 16.29 -1.49
CA CYS A 6 -20.23 15.97 -0.87
C CYS A 6 -20.33 14.74 0.07
N GLU A 7 -21.42 14.61 0.83
CA GLU A 7 -21.63 13.48 1.75
C GLU A 7 -21.76 12.12 1.05
N ARG A 8 -22.22 12.11 -0.21
CA ARG A 8 -22.28 10.89 -1.03
C ARG A 8 -21.05 10.68 -1.90
N ALA A 9 -20.44 11.76 -2.38
CA ALA A 9 -19.26 11.70 -3.23
C ALA A 9 -18.03 11.19 -2.47
N LEU A 10 -17.84 11.61 -1.22
CA LEU A 10 -16.69 11.22 -0.42
C LEU A 10 -16.58 9.70 -0.19
N PRO A 11 -17.62 8.97 0.28
CA PRO A 11 -17.54 7.52 0.42
C PRO A 11 -17.39 6.79 -0.93
N ALA A 12 -18.00 7.31 -2.00
CA ALA A 12 -17.84 6.73 -3.34
C ALA A 12 -16.40 6.88 -3.87
N LEU A 13 -15.79 8.06 -3.67
CA LEU A 13 -14.39 8.31 -4.02
C LEU A 13 -13.45 7.41 -3.21
N LEU A 14 -13.68 7.33 -1.89
CA LEU A 14 -12.88 6.47 -1.01
C LEU A 14 -12.96 5.01 -1.46
N ALA A 15 -14.14 4.51 -1.81
CA ALA A 15 -14.32 3.17 -2.33
C ALA A 15 -13.57 2.97 -3.65
N HIS A 16 -13.74 3.90 -4.59
CA HIS A 16 -13.13 3.81 -5.92
C HIS A 16 -11.59 3.78 -5.85
N VAL A 17 -10.99 4.71 -5.11
CA VAL A 17 -9.53 4.79 -4.95
C VAL A 17 -8.99 3.54 -4.26
N ASN A 18 -9.65 3.05 -3.20
CA ASN A 18 -9.18 1.86 -2.49
C ASN A 18 -9.41 0.57 -3.29
N LEU A 19 -10.39 0.52 -4.19
CA LEU A 19 -10.55 -0.60 -5.12
C LEU A 19 -9.36 -0.65 -6.10
N LEU A 20 -8.98 0.49 -6.68
CA LEU A 20 -7.79 0.58 -7.54
C LEU A 20 -6.52 0.21 -6.79
N LEU A 21 -6.39 0.69 -5.54
CA LEU A 21 -5.26 0.36 -4.68
C LEU A 21 -5.21 -1.15 -4.37
N ALA A 22 -6.35 -1.79 -4.14
CA ALA A 22 -6.42 -3.25 -3.92
C ALA A 22 -5.95 -4.03 -5.16
N VAL A 23 -6.37 -3.63 -6.37
CA VAL A 23 -5.93 -4.27 -7.61
C VAL A 23 -4.42 -4.08 -7.82
N TYR A 24 -3.92 -2.85 -7.65
CA TYR A 24 -2.51 -2.54 -7.80
C TYR A 24 -1.64 -3.31 -6.78
N SER A 25 -2.03 -3.26 -5.50
CA SER A 25 -1.31 -3.96 -4.43
C SER A 25 -1.36 -5.48 -4.59
N GLY A 26 -2.48 -6.04 -5.08
CA GLY A 26 -2.56 -7.46 -5.45
C GLY A 26 -1.57 -7.84 -6.56
N ALA A 27 -1.47 -7.03 -7.61
CA ALA A 27 -0.48 -7.23 -8.67
C ALA A 27 0.96 -7.11 -8.14
N ALA A 28 1.25 -6.10 -7.31
CA ALA A 28 2.54 -5.92 -6.68
C ALA A 28 2.91 -7.10 -5.75
N LEU A 29 1.92 -7.64 -5.02
CA LEU A 29 2.10 -8.80 -4.15
C LEU A 29 2.41 -10.04 -4.96
N ALA A 30 1.71 -10.28 -6.07
CA ALA A 30 1.99 -11.39 -6.98
C ALA A 30 3.40 -11.29 -7.59
N THR A 31 3.81 -10.09 -7.99
CA THR A 31 5.18 -9.83 -8.49
C THR A 31 6.22 -10.07 -7.39
N GLY A 32 6.01 -9.54 -6.19
CA GLY A 32 6.89 -9.75 -5.04
C GLY A 32 6.97 -11.22 -4.61
N ALA A 33 5.86 -11.95 -4.71
CA ALA A 33 5.82 -13.38 -4.44
C ALA A 33 6.64 -14.16 -5.47
N ARG A 34 6.52 -13.84 -6.77
CA ARG A 34 7.40 -14.42 -7.79
C ARG A 34 8.86 -14.11 -7.52
N LEU A 35 9.19 -12.88 -7.16
CA LEU A 35 10.57 -12.49 -6.82
C LEU A 35 11.13 -13.30 -5.64
N LYS A 36 10.29 -13.64 -4.65
CA LYS A 36 10.69 -14.39 -3.46
C LYS A 36 10.73 -15.90 -3.66
N TRP A 37 9.73 -16.47 -4.32
CA TRP A 37 9.49 -17.92 -4.39
C TRP A 37 9.75 -18.54 -5.77
N ASP A 38 9.88 -17.74 -6.83
CA ASP A 38 10.34 -18.19 -8.15
C ASP A 38 11.59 -17.39 -8.57
N PRO A 39 12.76 -17.71 -7.99
CA PRO A 39 13.99 -16.97 -8.25
C PRO A 39 14.53 -17.17 -9.69
N SER A 40 14.00 -18.14 -10.44
CA SER A 40 14.42 -18.41 -11.81
C SER A 40 13.97 -17.31 -12.77
N ALA A 41 12.83 -16.66 -12.49
CA ALA A 41 12.28 -15.58 -13.29
C ALA A 41 13.13 -14.29 -13.31
N TYR A 42 14.02 -14.12 -12.32
CA TYR A 42 14.80 -12.89 -12.12
C TYR A 42 16.30 -13.16 -11.90
N ILE A 43 16.83 -14.21 -12.53
CA ILE A 43 18.22 -14.65 -12.32
C ILE A 43 19.25 -13.55 -12.64
N VAL A 44 19.01 -12.76 -13.68
CA VAL A 44 19.90 -11.65 -14.06
C VAL A 44 20.00 -10.61 -12.95
N ALA A 45 18.87 -10.22 -12.35
CA ALA A 45 18.85 -9.26 -11.24
C ALA A 45 19.50 -9.83 -9.99
N ARG A 46 19.29 -11.12 -9.72
CA ARG A 46 19.91 -11.82 -8.58
C ARG A 46 21.43 -11.86 -8.66
N GLU A 47 21.99 -12.09 -9.85
CA GLU A 47 23.44 -12.15 -10.06
C GLU A 47 24.09 -10.77 -10.16
N ALA A 48 23.42 -9.80 -10.81
CA ALA A 48 23.97 -8.45 -11.00
C ALA A 48 23.91 -7.60 -9.72
N VAL A 49 22.84 -7.71 -8.94
CA VAL A 49 22.56 -6.85 -7.76
C VAL A 49 21.98 -7.68 -6.60
N PRO A 50 22.80 -8.57 -5.99
CA PRO A 50 22.31 -9.59 -5.06
C PRO A 50 21.75 -9.01 -3.74
N ALA A 51 22.27 -7.88 -3.28
CA ALA A 51 21.83 -7.26 -2.03
C ALA A 51 20.45 -6.59 -2.22
N GLU A 52 20.32 -5.82 -3.29
CA GLU A 52 19.11 -5.14 -3.73
C GLU A 52 18.01 -6.15 -4.03
N TYR A 53 18.35 -7.27 -4.69
CA TYR A 53 17.43 -8.37 -4.95
C TYR A 53 16.85 -8.94 -3.65
N ARG A 54 17.70 -9.25 -2.67
CA ARG A 54 17.24 -9.81 -1.38
C ARG A 54 16.36 -8.83 -0.62
N ALA A 55 16.71 -7.55 -0.64
CA ALA A 55 15.90 -6.50 -0.04
C ALA A 55 14.54 -6.39 -0.74
N ALA A 56 14.51 -6.29 -2.07
CA ALA A 56 13.28 -6.22 -2.86
C ALA A 56 12.39 -7.45 -2.68
N ALA A 57 12.97 -8.66 -2.63
CA ALA A 57 12.24 -9.91 -2.41
C ALA A 57 11.51 -9.98 -1.06
N VAL A 58 11.88 -9.14 -0.09
CA VAL A 58 11.20 -9.05 1.20
C VAL A 58 10.31 -7.81 1.27
N LEU A 59 10.85 -6.65 0.89
CA LEU A 59 10.17 -5.36 1.03
C LEU A 59 8.98 -5.23 0.08
N LEU A 60 9.09 -5.70 -1.16
CA LEU A 60 8.01 -5.60 -2.14
C LEU A 60 6.74 -6.36 -1.71
N PRO A 61 6.79 -7.66 -1.34
CA PRO A 61 5.60 -8.35 -0.87
C PRO A 61 5.10 -7.81 0.47
N ALA A 62 5.98 -7.36 1.37
CA ALA A 62 5.55 -6.77 2.64
C ALA A 62 4.79 -5.44 2.44
N ALA A 63 5.32 -4.54 1.59
CA ALA A 63 4.66 -3.28 1.27
C ALA A 63 3.34 -3.50 0.53
N ALA A 64 3.33 -4.42 -0.43
CA ALA A 64 2.12 -4.77 -1.17
C ALA A 64 1.03 -5.36 -0.25
N ALA A 65 1.40 -6.25 0.68
CA ALA A 65 0.47 -6.79 1.66
C ALA A 65 -0.08 -5.71 2.60
N ALA A 66 0.76 -4.78 3.06
CA ALA A 66 0.34 -3.66 3.90
C ALA A 66 -0.67 -2.75 3.17
N LEU A 67 -0.40 -2.39 1.91
CA LEU A 67 -1.32 -1.60 1.08
C LEU A 67 -2.63 -2.34 0.82
N LEU A 68 -2.57 -3.65 0.55
CA LEU A 68 -3.75 -4.48 0.34
C LEU A 68 -4.64 -4.51 1.59
N LEU A 69 -4.05 -4.67 2.78
CA LEU A 69 -4.77 -4.65 4.05
C LEU A 69 -5.42 -3.29 4.32
N LEU A 70 -4.73 -2.19 4.04
CA LEU A 70 -5.28 -0.83 4.18
C LEU A 70 -6.45 -0.59 3.22
N ALA A 71 -6.32 -1.01 1.96
CA ALA A 71 -7.40 -0.93 0.98
C ALA A 71 -8.63 -1.72 1.44
N HIS A 72 -8.43 -2.93 1.98
CA HIS A 72 -9.52 -3.74 2.54
C HIS A 72 -10.15 -3.10 3.77
N ALA A 73 -9.36 -2.50 4.67
CA ALA A 73 -9.90 -1.81 5.83
C ALA A 73 -10.80 -0.63 5.43
N ALA A 74 -10.40 0.15 4.42
CA ALA A 74 -11.21 1.25 3.89
C ALA A 74 -12.50 0.77 3.22
N LEU A 75 -12.46 -0.33 2.48
CA LEU A 75 -13.65 -0.92 1.84
C LEU A 75 -14.59 -1.56 2.88
N ALA A 76 -14.05 -2.29 3.86
CA ALA A 76 -14.82 -2.91 4.95
C ALA A 76 -15.53 -1.86 5.82
N ALA A 77 -14.96 -0.66 5.95
CA ALA A 77 -15.59 0.45 6.66
C ALA A 77 -16.93 0.88 6.05
N LEU A 78 -17.20 0.57 4.78
CA LEU A 78 -18.48 0.89 4.11
C LEU A 78 -19.62 -0.06 4.48
N PHE A 79 -19.29 -1.29 4.93
CA PHE A 79 -20.25 -2.36 5.19
C PHE A 79 -20.38 -2.74 6.67
N THR A 80 -19.74 -1.98 7.57
CA THR A 80 -19.69 -2.28 9.01
C THR A 80 -20.52 -1.32 9.85
N SER A 81 -20.78 -1.68 11.11
CA SER A 81 -21.50 -0.83 12.07
C SER A 81 -20.77 0.50 12.30
N PRO A 82 -21.47 1.57 12.73
CA PRO A 82 -20.86 2.90 12.90
C PRO A 82 -19.65 2.92 13.85
N SER A 83 -19.68 2.10 14.91
CA SER A 83 -18.57 1.97 15.86
C SER A 83 -17.34 1.33 15.23
N THR A 84 -17.51 0.21 14.51
CA THR A 84 -16.43 -0.49 13.82
C THR A 84 -15.88 0.34 12.65
N ARG A 85 -16.76 1.00 11.89
CA ARG A 85 -16.40 1.91 10.80
C ARG A 85 -15.42 2.99 11.26
N ARG A 86 -15.67 3.62 12.42
CA ARG A 86 -14.77 4.64 12.97
C ARG A 86 -13.36 4.09 13.21
N TRP A 87 -13.26 2.90 13.82
CA TRP A 87 -11.97 2.27 14.08
C TRP A 87 -11.24 1.86 12.80
N LEU A 88 -11.95 1.32 11.80
CA LEU A 88 -11.36 0.95 10.51
C LEU A 88 -10.83 2.18 9.76
N LEU A 89 -11.56 3.30 9.77
CA LEU A 89 -11.11 4.55 9.16
C LEU A 89 -9.92 5.17 9.89
N LEU A 90 -9.87 5.08 11.23
CA LEU A 90 -8.73 5.54 12.01
C LEU A 90 -7.49 4.68 11.73
N LEU A 91 -7.63 3.35 11.67
CA LEU A 91 -6.56 2.43 11.29
C LEU A 91 -6.04 2.74 9.89
N TYR A 92 -6.95 2.93 8.93
CA TYR A 92 -6.61 3.31 7.56
C TYR A 92 -5.82 4.63 7.52
N ALA A 93 -6.34 5.67 8.17
CA ALA A 93 -5.69 6.99 8.18
C ALA A 93 -4.32 6.94 8.87
N ALA A 94 -4.20 6.26 10.01
CA ALA A 94 -2.93 6.10 10.71
C ALA A 94 -1.92 5.32 9.86
N GLY A 95 -2.34 4.23 9.22
CA GLY A 95 -1.48 3.44 8.34
C GLY A 95 -0.97 4.25 7.15
N MET A 96 -1.85 5.00 6.47
CA MET A 96 -1.46 5.88 5.36
C MET A 96 -0.51 6.99 5.82
N ALA A 97 -0.71 7.57 7.01
CA ALA A 97 0.17 8.57 7.56
C ALA A 97 1.57 8.02 7.87
N VAL A 98 1.67 6.80 8.41
CA VAL A 98 2.95 6.12 8.65
C VAL A 98 3.69 5.85 7.34
N LEU A 99 2.99 5.39 6.30
CA LEU A 99 3.60 5.18 4.97
C LEU A 99 4.14 6.49 4.39
N LEU A 100 3.35 7.56 4.42
CA LEU A 100 3.77 8.88 3.96
C LEU A 100 4.99 9.39 4.74
N ALA A 101 5.00 9.25 6.07
CA ALA A 101 6.14 9.62 6.89
C ALA A 101 7.39 8.81 6.53
N GLY A 102 7.23 7.51 6.25
CA GLY A 102 8.31 6.64 5.79
C GLY A 102 8.89 7.07 4.44
N GLU A 103 8.03 7.42 3.47
CA GLU A 103 8.46 7.94 2.16
C GLU A 103 9.23 9.26 2.29
N VAL A 104 8.71 10.20 3.07
CA VAL A 104 9.38 11.49 3.32
C VAL A 104 10.72 11.29 4.02
N ALA A 105 10.76 10.45 5.06
CA ALA A 105 12.00 10.15 5.77
C ALA A 105 13.03 9.47 4.85
N GLY A 106 12.60 8.53 4.02
CA GLY A 106 13.45 7.87 3.02
C GLY A 106 13.99 8.84 1.98
N ALA A 107 13.16 9.74 1.46
CA ALA A 107 13.55 10.76 0.50
C ALA A 107 14.57 11.76 1.11
N LEU A 108 14.34 12.19 2.35
CA LEU A 108 15.27 13.05 3.08
C LEU A 108 16.61 12.36 3.34
N TRP A 109 16.57 11.09 3.75
CA TRP A 109 17.78 10.30 3.96
C TRP A 109 18.58 10.12 2.66
N LEU A 110 17.90 9.77 1.56
CA LEU A 110 18.54 9.62 0.25
C LEU A 110 19.16 10.95 -0.21
N ARG A 111 18.45 12.07 -0.06
CA ARG A 111 18.97 13.39 -0.38
C ARG A 111 20.22 13.72 0.43
N ALA A 112 20.26 13.39 1.72
CA ALA A 112 21.43 13.61 2.57
C ALA A 112 22.63 12.72 2.20
N ARG A 113 22.43 11.64 1.43
CA ARG A 113 23.50 10.77 0.92
C ARG A 113 24.04 11.22 -0.45
N LEU A 114 23.25 11.96 -1.20
CA LEU A 114 23.59 12.44 -2.55
C LEU A 114 24.17 13.86 -2.56
N ALA A 115 23.93 14.63 -1.50
CA ALA A 115 24.52 15.96 -1.27
C ALA A 115 25.91 15.84 -0.64
#